data_AF-A0A8H8LWF4-F1
#
_entry.id   AF-A0A8H8LWF4-F1
#
_cell.length_a   1.000
_cell.length_b   1.000
_cell.length_c   1.000
_cell.angle_alpha   90.00
_cell.angle_beta   90.00
_cell.angle_gamma   90.00
#
_symmetry.space_group_name_H-M   'P 1'
#
loop_
_entity.id
_entity.type
_entity.pdbx_description
1 polymer ?
#
loop_
_entity_poly.entity_id
_entity_poly.type
_entity_poly.pdbx_seq_one_letter_code
_entity_poly.pdbx_strand_id
1 'polypeptide(L)'
;MSSGLTTFSKIVNKWNTAIIGLMTYYHEAVVHANKLLSSLVKAENKIQTRVQIGLNSRMPSRFPSVVFYAPGELGGLGMLSMGHVLIPQSDLRWSKQTDVPVSHFRAGMSHEEDQLIPNLYRYLQPWEAEFMDSARVWSKYSMKRKEATAQNRRLTLEDLEDCWDRGIPRINTLFQKD
;
A
#
# COMPACT_ATOMS: atom_id res chain seq x y z
N MET A 1 -22.42 7.34 3.98
CA MET A 1 -22.30 8.66 4.63
C MET A 1 -22.47 8.50 6.15
N SER A 2 -21.44 8.02 6.88
CA SER A 2 -21.53 7.70 8.33
C SER A 2 -20.66 8.61 9.22
N SER A 3 -20.01 9.63 8.67
CA SER A 3 -18.92 10.35 9.34
C SER A 3 -19.35 11.59 10.12
N GLY A 4 -20.65 11.77 10.39
CA GLY A 4 -21.23 13.02 10.94
C GLY A 4 -20.64 13.45 12.28
N LEU A 5 -20.27 12.49 13.14
CA LEU A 5 -19.78 12.69 14.51
C LEU A 5 -18.61 11.74 14.88
N THR A 6 -17.89 11.23 13.88
CA THR A 6 -16.78 10.28 14.11
C THR A 6 -15.46 11.01 14.31
N THR A 7 -14.62 10.53 15.23
CA THR A 7 -13.25 11.04 15.44
C THR A 7 -12.41 10.98 14.15
N PHE A 8 -11.46 11.91 13.98
CA PHE A 8 -10.60 11.95 12.78
C PHE A 8 -9.80 10.67 12.59
N SER A 9 -9.24 10.12 13.67
CA SER A 9 -8.53 8.83 13.64
C SER A 9 -9.44 7.70 13.15
N LYS A 10 -10.73 7.69 13.51
CA LYS A 10 -11.68 6.67 13.02
C LYS A 10 -11.99 6.83 11.53
N ILE A 11 -12.02 8.06 11.02
CA ILE A 11 -12.18 8.32 9.59
C ILE A 11 -10.96 7.80 8.82
N VAL A 12 -9.76 8.13 9.31
CA VAL A 12 -8.49 7.72 8.68
C VAL A 12 -8.27 6.22 8.77
N ASN A 13 -8.60 5.57 9.90
CA ASN A 13 -8.49 4.12 10.02
C ASN A 13 -9.39 3.38 9.02
N LYS A 14 -10.62 3.87 8.78
CA LYS A 14 -11.51 3.32 7.75
C LYS A 14 -10.92 3.46 6.35
N TRP A 15 -10.28 4.61 6.05
CA TRP A 15 -9.55 4.80 4.81
C TRP A 15 -8.39 3.82 4.70
N ASN A 16 -7.56 3.70 5.73
CA ASN A 16 -6.41 2.80 5.77
C ASN A 16 -6.82 1.34 5.52
N THR A 17 -7.86 0.84 6.19
CA THR A 17 -8.35 -0.52 5.94
C THR A 17 -8.83 -0.71 4.50
N ALA A 18 -9.54 0.27 3.94
CA ALA A 18 -10.04 0.18 2.57
C ALA A 18 -8.92 0.23 1.53
N ILE A 19 -7.95 1.13 1.69
CA ILE A 19 -6.83 1.25 0.75
C ILE A 19 -5.88 0.07 0.85
N ILE A 20 -5.61 -0.44 2.06
CA ILE A 20 -4.83 -1.67 2.25
C ILE A 20 -5.53 -2.82 1.53
N GLY A 21 -6.82 -3.06 1.80
CA GLY A 21 -7.54 -4.17 1.18
C GLY A 21 -7.60 -4.09 -0.35
N LEU A 22 -7.74 -2.88 -0.91
CA LEU A 22 -7.66 -2.69 -2.36
C LEU A 22 -6.26 -3.00 -2.90
N MET A 23 -5.23 -2.44 -2.29
CA MET A 23 -3.85 -2.52 -2.78
C MET A 23 -3.25 -3.92 -2.58
N THR A 24 -3.52 -4.60 -1.46
CA THR A 24 -3.06 -5.97 -1.18
C THR A 24 -3.88 -7.04 -1.90
N TYR A 25 -4.93 -6.67 -2.64
CA TYR A 25 -5.66 -7.61 -3.47
C TYR A 25 -5.27 -7.43 -4.94
N TYR A 26 -5.32 -6.20 -5.44
CA TYR A 26 -5.07 -5.91 -6.86
C TYR A 26 -3.59 -5.65 -7.20
N HIS A 27 -2.72 -5.38 -6.22
CA HIS A 27 -1.27 -5.17 -6.37
C HIS A 27 -0.89 -4.34 -7.63
N GLU A 28 -0.10 -4.91 -8.54
CA GLU A 28 0.40 -4.27 -9.76
C GLU A 28 -0.70 -3.84 -10.73
N ALA A 29 -1.89 -4.46 -10.70
CA ALA A 29 -2.99 -4.11 -11.60
C ALA A 29 -3.49 -2.66 -11.36
N VAL A 30 -3.32 -2.13 -10.15
CA VAL A 30 -3.74 -0.75 -9.81
C VAL A 30 -2.96 0.28 -10.61
N VAL A 31 -1.68 0.04 -10.88
CA VAL A 31 -0.80 1.00 -11.58
C VAL A 31 -1.17 1.12 -13.06
N HIS A 32 -1.66 0.04 -13.66
CA HIS A 32 -2.10 0.05 -15.06
C HIS A 32 -3.50 0.66 -15.25
N ALA A 33 -4.25 0.85 -14.16
CA ALA A 33 -5.61 1.36 -14.19
C ALA A 33 -5.65 2.89 -13.94
N ASN A 34 -5.37 3.70 -14.96
CA ASN A 34 -5.37 5.18 -14.85
C ASN A 34 -6.65 5.78 -14.24
N LYS A 35 -7.82 5.21 -14.56
CA LYS A 35 -9.12 5.63 -13.99
C LYS A 35 -9.22 5.32 -12.49
N LEU A 36 -8.63 4.21 -12.05
CA LEU A 36 -8.55 3.84 -10.65
C LEU A 36 -7.60 4.76 -9.90
N LEU A 37 -6.39 5.02 -10.43
CA LEU A 37 -5.44 5.99 -9.85
C LEU A 37 -6.08 7.39 -9.69
N SER A 38 -6.78 7.85 -10.71
CA SER A 38 -7.52 9.13 -10.65
C SER A 38 -8.62 9.13 -9.57
N SER A 39 -9.27 7.98 -9.35
CA SER A 39 -10.31 7.83 -8.32
C SER A 39 -9.70 7.77 -6.91
N LEU A 40 -8.54 7.14 -6.75
CA LEU A 40 -7.79 7.08 -5.51
C LEU A 40 -7.35 8.47 -5.05
N VAL A 41 -6.77 9.27 -5.96
CA VAL A 41 -6.41 10.67 -5.69
C VAL A 41 -7.62 11.48 -5.21
N LYS A 42 -8.77 11.33 -5.88
CA LYS A 42 -10.01 12.03 -5.49
C LYS A 42 -10.53 11.56 -4.13
N ALA A 43 -10.47 10.25 -3.86
CA ALA A 43 -10.93 9.69 -2.60
C ALA A 43 -10.05 10.14 -1.43
N GLU A 44 -8.73 10.15 -1.60
CA GLU A 44 -7.76 10.63 -0.61
C GLU A 44 -7.99 12.11 -0.27
N ASN A 45 -8.11 12.97 -1.29
CA ASN A 45 -8.46 14.38 -1.12
C ASN A 45 -9.79 14.56 -0.37
N LYS A 46 -10.78 13.69 -0.62
CA LYS A 46 -12.09 13.75 0.05
C LYS A 46 -11.98 13.40 1.53
N ILE A 47 -11.10 12.46 1.90
CA ILE A 47 -10.82 12.13 3.31
C ILE A 47 -10.13 13.30 4.01
N GLN A 48 -9.09 13.86 3.40
CA GLN A 48 -8.41 15.06 3.95
C GLN A 48 -9.40 16.22 4.13
N THR A 49 -10.17 16.55 3.08
CA THR A 49 -11.18 17.62 3.12
C THR A 49 -12.21 17.39 4.23
N ARG A 50 -12.60 16.13 4.51
CA ARG A 50 -13.54 15.82 5.58
C ARG A 50 -12.97 16.15 6.96
N VAL A 51 -11.70 15.87 7.19
CA VAL A 51 -10.99 16.22 8.45
C VAL A 51 -10.88 17.74 8.57
N GLN A 52 -10.50 18.43 7.48
CA GLN A 52 -10.38 19.89 7.45
C GLN A 52 -11.72 20.58 7.79
N ILE A 53 -12.83 20.12 7.20
CA ILE A 53 -14.18 20.62 7.51
C ILE A 53 -14.54 20.37 8.98
N GLY A 54 -14.14 19.24 9.55
CA GLY A 54 -14.37 18.94 10.97
C GLY A 54 -13.65 19.91 11.92
N LEU A 55 -12.58 20.55 11.46
CA LEU A 55 -11.83 21.59 12.19
C LEU A 55 -12.24 23.02 11.79
N ASN A 56 -13.36 23.16 11.07
CA ASN A 56 -13.90 24.44 10.60
C ASN A 56 -12.89 25.29 9.79
N SER A 57 -12.06 24.64 8.97
CA SER A 57 -11.11 25.32 8.09
C SER A 57 -11.06 24.64 6.73
N ARG A 58 -10.96 25.43 5.67
CA ARG A 58 -10.71 24.97 4.29
C ARG A 58 -9.38 25.48 3.73
N MET A 59 -8.56 26.15 4.56
CA MET A 59 -7.30 26.73 4.10
C MET A 59 -6.20 25.67 4.10
N PRO A 60 -5.56 25.38 2.94
CA PRO A 60 -4.48 24.40 2.84
C PRO A 60 -3.28 24.71 3.75
N SER A 61 -2.96 26.00 3.94
CA SER A 61 -1.86 26.45 4.80
C SER A 61 -2.01 26.08 6.28
N ARG A 62 -3.23 25.76 6.75
CA ARG A 62 -3.49 25.33 8.13
C ARG A 62 -3.34 23.82 8.32
N PHE A 63 -3.17 23.08 7.23
CA PHE A 63 -3.15 21.62 7.23
C PHE A 63 -1.95 21.11 6.42
N PRO A 64 -0.72 21.30 6.93
CA PRO A 64 0.45 20.71 6.31
C PRO A 64 0.29 19.18 6.27
N SER A 65 0.90 18.56 5.26
CA SER A 65 0.86 17.11 5.01
C SER A 65 1.15 16.28 6.27
N VAL A 66 2.08 16.75 7.11
CA VAL A 66 2.48 16.10 8.37
C VAL A 66 1.30 15.78 9.29
N VAL A 67 0.25 16.61 9.34
CA VAL A 67 -0.93 16.36 10.19
C VAL A 67 -1.64 15.07 9.80
N PHE A 68 -1.66 14.76 8.50
CA PHE A 68 -2.31 13.56 7.98
C PHE A 68 -1.39 12.34 8.05
N TYR A 69 -0.14 12.49 7.63
CA TYR A 69 0.75 11.35 7.36
C TYR A 69 1.67 10.97 8.51
N ALA A 70 1.87 11.84 9.52
CA ALA A 70 2.66 11.46 10.68
C ALA A 70 2.01 10.25 11.41
N PRO A 71 2.80 9.28 11.89
CA PRO A 71 2.29 8.15 12.66
C PRO A 71 1.46 8.57 13.87
N GLY A 72 0.48 7.76 14.24
CA GLY A 72 -0.36 8.01 15.42
C GLY A 72 0.44 8.09 16.73
N GLU A 73 1.54 7.35 16.81
CA GLU A 73 2.49 7.36 17.93
C GLU A 73 3.17 8.72 18.13
N LEU A 74 3.28 9.52 17.05
CA LEU A 74 3.86 10.87 17.06
C LEU A 74 2.79 11.97 17.07
N GLY A 75 1.52 11.61 17.32
CA GLY A 75 0.40 12.56 17.39
C GLY A 75 -0.22 12.93 16.03
N GLY A 76 0.18 12.26 14.94
CA GLY A 76 -0.45 12.42 13.63
C GLY A 76 -1.68 11.52 13.45
N LEU A 77 -2.30 11.59 12.27
CA LEU A 77 -3.44 10.73 11.94
C LEU A 77 -3.05 9.37 11.35
N GLY A 78 -1.80 9.17 10.95
CA GLY A 78 -1.31 7.91 10.39
C GLY A 78 -1.99 7.51 9.08
N MET A 79 -2.39 8.47 8.26
CA MET A 79 -3.06 8.21 6.99
C MET A 79 -2.08 7.57 5.99
N LEU A 80 -2.48 6.51 5.30
CA LEU A 80 -1.68 5.92 4.22
C LEU A 80 -1.98 6.62 2.90
N SER A 81 -0.93 6.95 2.14
CA SER A 81 -1.07 7.66 0.85
C SER A 81 -1.02 6.72 -0.35
N MET A 82 -1.92 6.97 -1.30
CA MET A 82 -1.83 6.47 -2.67
C MET A 82 -2.11 7.59 -3.71
N GLY A 83 -2.32 8.83 -3.25
CA GLY A 83 -2.64 10.00 -4.06
C GLY A 83 -1.42 10.82 -4.50
N HIS A 84 -0.28 10.69 -3.81
CA HIS A 84 1.00 11.27 -4.22
C HIS A 84 1.65 10.40 -5.30
N VAL A 85 0.99 10.31 -6.45
CA VAL A 85 1.42 9.52 -7.61
C VAL A 85 1.38 10.38 -8.87
N LEU A 86 2.31 10.12 -9.79
CA LEU A 86 2.27 10.64 -11.14
C LEU A 86 1.35 9.75 -11.98
N ILE A 87 0.23 10.30 -12.45
CA ILE A 87 -0.72 9.59 -13.29
C ILE A 87 -0.27 9.71 -14.75
N PRO A 88 -0.01 8.59 -15.44
CA PRO A 88 0.25 8.60 -16.87
C PRO A 88 -0.90 9.25 -17.66
N GLN A 89 -0.57 10.21 -18.52
CA GLN A 89 -1.49 10.77 -19.51
C GLN A 89 -0.97 10.49 -20.92
N SER A 90 -1.78 9.79 -21.71
CA SER A 90 -1.66 9.76 -23.17
C SER A 90 -2.66 10.75 -23.77
N ASP A 91 -2.41 11.18 -25.02
CA ASP A 91 -3.35 12.02 -25.73
C ASP A 91 -4.69 11.28 -25.91
N LEU A 92 -5.72 11.75 -25.22
CA LEU A 92 -7.04 11.12 -25.20
C LEU A 92 -7.71 11.15 -26.58
N ARG A 93 -7.22 11.99 -27.51
CA ARG A 93 -7.74 12.12 -28.88
C ARG A 93 -7.47 10.90 -29.74
N TRP A 94 -6.40 10.14 -29.48
CA TRP A 94 -6.03 8.92 -30.23
C TRP A 94 -6.08 7.64 -29.37
N SER A 95 -6.71 7.71 -28.20
CA SER A 95 -6.74 6.65 -27.17
C SER A 95 -7.36 5.30 -27.56
N LYS A 96 -7.81 5.11 -28.82
CA LYS A 96 -8.56 3.92 -29.24
C LYS A 96 -7.81 2.90 -30.08
N GLN A 97 -6.54 3.07 -30.47
CA GLN A 97 -5.97 2.09 -31.41
C GLN A 97 -4.48 1.76 -31.33
N THR A 98 -3.70 2.31 -30.41
CA THR A 98 -2.26 1.98 -30.33
C THR A 98 -1.74 2.03 -28.90
N ASP A 99 -0.90 1.07 -28.54
CA ASP A 99 -0.04 1.06 -27.34
C ASP A 99 1.06 2.11 -27.47
N VAL A 100 0.68 3.39 -27.57
CA VAL A 100 1.64 4.49 -27.61
C VAL A 100 2.25 4.65 -26.21
N PRO A 101 3.59 4.73 -26.09
CA PRO A 101 4.23 4.99 -24.80
C PRO A 101 3.74 6.31 -24.18
N VAL A 102 3.75 6.35 -22.84
CA VAL A 102 3.29 7.49 -22.05
C VAL A 102 4.12 8.73 -22.39
N SER A 103 3.48 9.78 -22.90
CA SER A 103 4.14 11.03 -23.29
C SER A 103 4.12 12.12 -22.21
N HIS A 104 3.11 12.10 -21.33
CA HIS A 104 2.92 13.12 -20.30
C HIS A 104 2.55 12.51 -18.94
N PHE A 105 2.88 13.21 -17.87
CA PHE A 105 2.48 12.84 -16.50
C PHE A 105 1.68 13.97 -15.86
N ARG A 106 0.61 13.60 -15.16
CA ARG A 106 -0.19 14.51 -14.33
C ARG A 106 0.05 14.22 -12.87
N ALA A 107 0.42 15.23 -12.08
CA ALA A 107 0.50 15.09 -10.63
C ALA A 107 -0.89 14.77 -10.03
N GLY A 108 -0.95 13.78 -9.14
CA GLY A 108 -2.15 13.41 -8.41
C GLY A 108 -2.53 14.45 -7.35
N MET A 109 -1.71 14.57 -6.30
CA MET A 109 -1.85 15.60 -5.25
C MET A 109 -0.64 16.53 -5.21
N SER A 110 -0.88 17.78 -4.84
CA SER A 110 0.15 18.79 -4.60
C SER A 110 0.75 18.64 -3.21
N HIS A 111 2.06 18.82 -3.09
CA HIS A 111 2.81 18.91 -1.83
C HIS A 111 3.83 20.06 -1.95
N GLU A 112 4.46 20.44 -0.84
CA GLU A 112 5.54 21.42 -0.85
C GLU A 112 6.72 20.89 -1.71
N GLU A 113 7.43 21.79 -2.38
CA GLU A 113 8.59 21.42 -3.20
C GLU A 113 9.60 20.61 -2.35
N ASP A 114 10.15 19.54 -2.93
CA ASP A 114 11.06 18.56 -2.31
C ASP A 114 10.49 17.67 -1.18
N GLN A 115 9.19 17.72 -0.88
CA GLN A 115 8.58 16.86 0.16
C GLN A 115 7.95 15.57 -0.40
N LEU A 116 8.75 14.53 -0.62
CA LEU A 116 8.22 13.25 -1.12
C LEU A 116 7.47 12.46 -0.04
N ILE A 117 6.15 12.36 -0.17
CA ILE A 117 5.31 11.48 0.68
C ILE A 117 5.33 10.05 0.09
N PRO A 118 5.79 9.04 0.86
CA PRO A 118 5.84 7.66 0.36
C PRO A 118 4.45 7.12 0.01
N ASN A 119 4.35 6.42 -1.11
CA ASN A 119 3.12 5.77 -1.56
C ASN A 119 3.07 4.29 -1.11
N LEU A 120 1.87 3.78 -0.84
CA LEU A 120 1.68 2.41 -0.37
C LEU A 120 2.19 1.36 -1.38
N TYR A 121 2.07 1.64 -2.67
CA TYR A 121 2.50 0.72 -3.73
C TYR A 121 3.99 0.34 -3.63
N ARG A 122 4.88 1.24 -3.21
CA ARG A 122 6.32 0.95 -3.06
C ARG A 122 6.63 -0.09 -1.99
N TYR A 123 5.72 -0.31 -1.05
CA TYR A 123 5.88 -1.25 0.06
C TYR A 123 5.16 -2.58 -0.19
N LEU A 124 4.54 -2.76 -1.36
CA LEU A 124 3.85 -3.99 -1.73
C LEU A 124 4.64 -4.72 -2.80
N GLN A 125 4.95 -5.98 -2.55
CA GLN A 125 5.58 -6.86 -3.52
C GLN A 125 4.54 -7.24 -4.60
N PRO A 126 4.88 -7.19 -5.90
CA PRO A 126 3.98 -7.66 -6.96
C PRO A 126 3.63 -9.15 -6.81
N TRP A 127 2.46 -9.56 -7.30
CA TRP A 127 2.03 -10.95 -7.25
C TRP A 127 2.99 -11.90 -7.96
N GLU A 128 3.46 -11.52 -9.15
CA GLU A 128 4.45 -12.32 -9.89
C GLU A 128 5.69 -12.65 -9.03
N ALA A 129 6.24 -11.62 -8.38
CA ALA A 129 7.40 -11.78 -7.52
C ALA A 129 7.08 -12.65 -6.29
N GLU A 130 5.91 -12.48 -5.67
CA GLU A 130 5.46 -13.32 -4.55
C GLU A 130 5.27 -14.79 -4.94
N PHE A 131 4.73 -15.09 -6.12
CA PHE A 131 4.55 -16.46 -6.58
C PHE A 131 5.88 -17.16 -6.88
N MET A 132 6.76 -16.46 -7.60
CA MET A 132 8.11 -16.97 -7.89
C MET A 132 8.89 -17.20 -6.60
N ASP A 133 8.77 -16.26 -5.66
CA ASP A 133 9.42 -16.40 -4.37
C ASP A 133 8.83 -17.51 -3.51
N SER A 134 7.51 -17.71 -3.55
CA SER A 134 6.82 -18.78 -2.83
C SER A 134 7.36 -20.15 -3.22
N ALA A 135 7.46 -20.44 -4.51
CA ALA A 135 8.00 -21.72 -4.99
C ALA A 135 9.44 -21.96 -4.46
N ARG A 136 10.27 -20.92 -4.49
CA ARG A 136 11.65 -20.96 -4.00
C ARG A 136 11.72 -21.19 -2.48
N VAL A 137 10.94 -20.43 -1.72
CA VAL A 137 10.89 -20.48 -0.26
C VAL A 137 10.38 -21.83 0.24
N TRP A 138 9.29 -22.33 -0.35
CA TRP A 138 8.74 -23.63 0.02
C TRP A 138 9.68 -24.80 -0.34
N SER A 139 10.39 -24.71 -1.47
CA SER A 139 11.42 -25.68 -1.82
C SER A 139 12.57 -25.67 -0.80
N LYS A 140 13.05 -24.47 -0.42
CA LYS A 140 14.10 -24.29 0.60
C LYS A 140 13.67 -24.84 1.96
N TYR A 141 12.44 -24.55 2.38
CA TYR A 141 11.86 -25.09 3.61
C TYR A 141 11.84 -26.63 3.59
N SER A 142 11.40 -27.24 2.48
CA SER A 142 11.37 -28.70 2.32
C SER A 142 12.77 -29.32 2.47
N MET A 143 13.80 -28.70 1.88
CA MET A 143 15.19 -29.14 2.00
C MET A 143 15.70 -29.02 3.44
N LYS A 144 15.56 -27.85 4.07
CA LYS A 144 15.96 -27.62 5.47
C LYS A 144 15.29 -28.61 6.44
N ARG A 145 14.01 -28.93 6.21
CA ARG A 145 13.27 -29.92 7.01
C ARG A 145 13.83 -31.33 6.85
N LYS A 146 14.16 -31.74 5.61
CA LYS A 146 14.80 -33.05 5.34
C LYS A 146 16.18 -33.14 5.99
N GLU A 147 16.99 -32.10 5.88
CA GLU A 147 18.31 -32.01 6.51
C GLU A 147 18.23 -32.10 8.03
N ALA A 148 17.33 -31.35 8.65
CA ALA A 148 17.11 -31.40 10.09
C ALA A 148 16.70 -32.81 10.54
N THR A 149 15.80 -33.46 9.79
CA THR A 149 15.35 -34.83 10.08
C THR A 149 16.49 -35.84 9.92
N ALA A 150 17.31 -35.72 8.87
CA ALA A 150 18.47 -36.59 8.66
C ALA A 150 19.54 -36.45 9.76
N GLN A 151 19.66 -35.26 10.35
CA GLN A 151 20.53 -34.97 11.50
C GLN A 151 19.87 -35.29 12.86
N ASN A 152 18.65 -35.86 12.88
CA ASN A 152 17.86 -36.07 14.09
C ASN A 152 17.70 -34.81 14.97
N ARG A 153 17.70 -33.62 14.36
CA ARG A 153 17.47 -32.34 15.04
C ARG A 153 16.10 -31.77 14.69
N ARG A 154 15.54 -30.96 15.58
CA ARG A 154 14.33 -30.18 15.27
C ARG A 154 14.73 -28.93 14.49
N LEU A 155 13.87 -28.53 13.56
CA LEU A 155 14.00 -27.27 12.83
C LEU A 155 13.71 -26.11 13.78
N THR A 156 14.58 -25.11 13.81
CA THR A 156 14.49 -23.96 14.71
C THR A 156 14.03 -22.70 13.97
N LEU A 157 13.70 -21.64 14.72
CA LEU A 157 13.35 -20.34 14.13
C LEU A 157 14.53 -19.71 13.39
N GLU A 158 15.74 -19.84 13.94
CA GLU A 158 16.99 -19.35 13.34
C GLU A 158 17.22 -19.98 11.96
N ASP A 159 16.88 -21.26 11.79
CA ASP A 159 16.94 -21.93 10.50
C ASP A 159 15.97 -21.32 9.48
N LEU A 160 14.95 -20.57 9.88
CA LEU A 160 13.86 -20.09 9.01
C LEU A 160 13.71 -18.57 8.97
N GLU A 161 14.56 -17.81 9.67
CA GLU A 161 14.47 -16.36 9.77
C GLU A 161 14.42 -15.67 8.39
N ASP A 162 15.16 -16.20 7.42
CA ASP A 162 15.22 -15.69 6.05
C ASP A 162 13.95 -15.91 5.22
N CYS A 163 13.06 -16.79 5.68
CA CYS A 163 11.82 -17.15 5.01
C CYS A 163 10.55 -16.99 5.85
N TRP A 164 10.65 -16.49 7.09
CA TRP A 164 9.58 -16.49 8.07
C TRP A 164 8.27 -15.86 7.56
N ASP A 165 8.35 -14.64 7.02
CA ASP A 165 7.19 -13.89 6.49
C ASP A 165 7.01 -14.05 4.97
N ARG A 166 7.61 -15.09 4.38
CA ARG A 166 7.61 -15.31 2.92
C ARG A 166 6.76 -16.50 2.53
N GLY A 167 6.38 -16.53 1.26
CA GLY A 167 5.64 -17.62 0.63
C GLY A 167 4.12 -17.49 0.73
N ILE A 168 3.45 -18.24 -0.14
CA ILE A 168 2.00 -18.37 -0.20
C ILE A 168 1.68 -19.87 -0.23
N PRO A 169 1.12 -20.44 0.86
CA PRO A 169 0.88 -19.81 2.16
C PRO A 169 2.17 -19.37 2.86
N ARG A 170 2.08 -18.46 3.83
CA ARG A 170 3.25 -17.91 4.56
C ARG A 170 3.87 -18.99 5.45
N ILE A 171 5.20 -19.07 5.54
CA ILE A 171 5.90 -20.12 6.33
C ILE A 171 5.55 -20.05 7.82
N ASN A 172 5.43 -18.84 8.37
CA ASN A 172 5.10 -18.63 9.78
C ASN A 172 3.76 -19.25 10.23
N THR A 173 2.83 -19.55 9.30
CA THR A 173 1.54 -20.17 9.66
C THR A 173 1.69 -21.59 10.17
N LEU A 174 2.79 -22.27 9.83
CA LEU A 174 3.11 -23.62 10.35
C LEU A 174 3.40 -23.64 11.86
N PHE A 175 3.63 -22.47 12.46
CA PHE A 175 4.03 -22.31 13.86
C PHE A 175 2.99 -21.55 14.68
N GLN A 176 1.80 -21.32 14.11
CA GLN A 176 0.70 -20.71 14.84
C GLN A 176 0.20 -21.65 15.94
N LYS A 177 -0.20 -21.07 17.06
CA LYS A 177 -0.96 -21.79 18.08
C LYS A 177 -2.41 -21.87 17.60
N ASP A 178 -3.01 -23.05 17.75
CA ASP A 178 -4.46 -23.22 17.60
C ASP A 178 -5.23 -22.38 18.64
#